data_AF-A0A6G0Y298-F1
#
_entry.id   AF-A0A6G0Y298-F1
#
_cell.length_a   1.000
_cell.length_b   1.000
_cell.length_c   1.000
_cell.angle_alpha   90.00
_cell.angle_beta   90.00
_cell.angle_gamma   90.00
#
_symmetry.space_group_name_H-M   'P 1'
#
loop_
_entity.id
_entity.type
_entity.pdbx_description
1 polymer ?
#
loop_
_entity_poly.entity_id
_entity_poly.type
_entity_poly.pdbx_seq_one_letter_code
_entity_poly.pdbx_strand_id
1 'polypeptide(L)'
;MIFVLSNSPISVDLKTEYYYVYFHLSSIVYFSPDETGLSFKCLFCLPKQKIVSASQSSNANLRTHIKLVHSHRLNDFNKVFKKEIVITLFKNANLKLIINTVLPFSLIEHPAFIDYCKVTSSKVPVSRRTLMRDVEILLNSLIEELKIEFKTVQYVCLNR
;
A
#
# COMPACT_ATOMS: atom_id res chain seq x y z
N MET A 1 -12.21 15.74 -11.82
CA MET A 1 -13.02 16.21 -10.66
C MET A 1 -14.08 15.16 -10.35
N ILE A 2 -14.69 15.16 -9.17
CA ILE A 2 -15.61 14.13 -8.62
C ILE A 2 -14.87 12.83 -8.19
N PHE A 3 -14.86 12.38 -6.92
CA PHE A 3 -15.11 13.04 -5.61
C PHE A 3 -14.37 12.31 -4.45
N VAL A 4 -14.49 12.82 -3.21
CA VAL A 4 -13.69 12.51 -1.99
C VAL A 4 -14.63 12.72 -0.76
N LEU A 5 -14.53 12.10 0.44
CA LEU A 5 -13.50 11.25 1.08
C LEU A 5 -14.00 9.78 1.31
N SER A 6 -14.21 9.14 2.49
CA SER A 6 -14.16 9.48 3.93
C SER A 6 -13.91 8.24 4.84
N ASN A 7 -13.79 8.47 6.16
CA ASN A 7 -13.82 7.53 7.30
C ASN A 7 -12.90 6.28 7.28
N SER A 8 -11.80 6.35 8.02
CA SER A 8 -11.10 5.17 8.60
C SER A 8 -11.55 4.98 10.06
N PRO A 9 -11.28 3.80 10.66
CA PRO A 9 -10.13 3.77 11.58
C PRO A 9 -9.24 2.50 11.51
N ILE A 10 -7.94 2.74 11.73
CA ILE A 10 -6.98 1.82 12.38
C ILE A 10 -6.56 0.56 11.59
N SER A 11 -5.46 -0.05 12.04
CA SER A 11 -4.53 -0.91 11.31
C SER A 11 -4.76 -2.41 11.49
N VAL A 12 -4.44 -3.18 10.45
CA VAL A 12 -4.11 -4.61 10.55
C VAL A 12 -2.79 -4.86 9.81
N ASP A 13 -1.75 -5.27 10.55
CA ASP A 13 -0.58 -5.93 9.96
C ASP A 13 -0.95 -7.38 9.62
N LEU A 14 -0.69 -7.82 8.38
CA LEU A 14 -0.61 -9.25 8.01
C LEU A 14 -0.06 -9.47 6.57
N LYS A 15 1.26 -9.69 6.49
CA LYS A 15 1.96 -10.56 5.51
C LYS A 15 1.63 -10.41 4.00
N THR A 16 1.85 -9.20 3.48
CA THR A 16 2.52 -8.83 2.19
C THR A 16 2.26 -9.53 0.84
N GLU A 17 1.95 -10.82 0.71
CA GLU A 17 1.89 -11.49 -0.62
C GLU A 17 0.60 -11.22 -1.43
N TYR A 18 -0.52 -10.94 -0.76
CA TYR A 18 -1.83 -10.97 -1.42
C TYR A 18 -2.42 -9.60 -1.76
N TYR A 19 -1.98 -8.51 -1.14
CA TYR A 19 -2.68 -7.22 -1.29
C TYR A 19 -2.57 -6.60 -2.69
N TYR A 20 -1.45 -6.83 -3.40
CA TYR A 20 -1.23 -6.28 -4.75
C TYR A 20 -2.16 -6.86 -5.84
N VAL A 21 -2.85 -7.98 -5.60
CA VAL A 21 -3.88 -8.46 -6.55
C VAL A 21 -5.10 -7.54 -6.58
N TYR A 22 -5.42 -6.89 -5.46
CA TYR A 22 -6.68 -6.18 -5.28
C TYR A 22 -6.71 -4.78 -5.90
N PHE A 23 -5.55 -4.17 -6.19
CA PHE A 23 -5.51 -2.85 -6.84
C PHE A 23 -6.11 -2.89 -8.27
N HIS A 24 -5.95 -4.01 -8.99
CA HIS A 24 -6.60 -4.25 -10.29
C HIS A 24 -8.06 -4.70 -10.18
N LEU A 25 -8.51 -5.16 -9.00
CA LEU A 25 -9.92 -5.52 -8.78
C LEU A 25 -10.80 -4.29 -8.52
N SER A 26 -10.23 -3.10 -8.34
CA SER A 26 -10.96 -1.83 -8.19
C SER A 26 -12.01 -1.55 -9.28
N SER A 27 -11.84 -2.09 -10.50
CA SER A 27 -12.81 -2.00 -11.60
C SER A 27 -13.98 -3.00 -11.51
N ILE A 28 -13.95 -3.92 -10.55
CA ILE A 28 -14.89 -5.04 -10.39
C ILE A 28 -15.49 -5.08 -8.98
N VAL A 29 -14.70 -4.67 -7.97
CA VAL A 29 -14.98 -4.83 -6.54
C VAL A 29 -14.42 -3.64 -5.75
N TYR A 30 -15.22 -3.11 -4.82
CA TYR A 30 -14.77 -2.13 -3.82
C TYR A 30 -14.65 -2.79 -2.44
N PHE A 31 -13.75 -2.30 -1.58
CA PHE A 31 -13.49 -2.87 -0.25
C PHE A 31 -14.20 -2.09 0.86
N SER A 32 -14.94 -2.79 1.73
CA SER A 32 -15.49 -2.28 2.98
C SER A 32 -14.70 -2.86 4.16
N PRO A 33 -13.99 -2.02 4.94
CA PRO A 33 -13.40 -2.44 6.21
C PRO A 33 -14.51 -2.53 7.26
N ASP A 34 -14.94 -3.75 7.56
CA ASP A 34 -15.88 -4.06 8.63
C ASP A 34 -15.09 -4.71 9.78
N GLU A 35 -15.31 -4.34 11.04
CA GLU A 35 -14.43 -4.72 12.17
C GLU A 35 -14.31 -6.24 12.44
N THR A 36 -15.13 -7.07 11.81
CA THR A 36 -15.16 -8.52 11.97
C THR A 36 -14.78 -9.32 10.71
N GLY A 37 -14.43 -8.69 9.59
CA GLY A 37 -14.01 -9.41 8.38
C GLY A 37 -13.77 -8.55 7.14
N LEU A 38 -13.17 -9.14 6.10
CA LEU A 38 -13.02 -8.45 4.81
C LEU A 38 -14.33 -8.50 4.02
N SER A 39 -14.97 -7.35 3.83
CA SER A 39 -16.19 -7.23 3.02
C SER A 39 -15.90 -6.62 1.65
N PHE A 40 -16.46 -7.23 0.61
CA PHE A 40 -16.21 -6.87 -0.78
C PHE A 40 -17.52 -6.57 -1.52
N LYS A 41 -17.64 -5.35 -2.06
CA LYS A 41 -18.81 -4.84 -2.76
C LYS A 41 -18.66 -5.04 -4.27
N CYS A 42 -19.41 -5.97 -4.86
CA CYS A 42 -19.38 -6.25 -6.30
C CYS A 42 -20.02 -5.12 -7.11
N LEU A 43 -19.28 -4.55 -8.06
CA LEU A 43 -19.72 -3.45 -8.90
C LEU A 43 -20.59 -3.91 -10.10
N PHE A 44 -20.46 -5.16 -10.54
CA PHE A 44 -21.29 -5.74 -11.60
C PHE A 44 -22.69 -6.16 -11.13
N CYS A 45 -22.93 -6.23 -9.82
CA CYS A 45 -24.27 -6.41 -9.26
C CYS A 45 -25.05 -5.09 -9.31
N LEU A 46 -25.72 -4.82 -10.43
CA LEU A 46 -26.61 -3.66 -10.58
C LEU A 46 -28.09 -4.09 -10.55
N PRO A 47 -29.02 -3.27 -10.01
CA PRO A 47 -28.76 -1.97 -9.35
C PRO A 47 -28.27 -2.10 -7.89
N LYS A 48 -28.51 -3.24 -7.22
CA LYS A 48 -28.10 -3.46 -5.82
C LYS A 48 -26.75 -4.19 -5.75
N GLN A 49 -25.69 -3.42 -5.50
CA GLN A 49 -24.32 -3.92 -5.36
C GLN A 49 -24.19 -4.90 -4.18
N LYS A 50 -23.99 -6.18 -4.50
CA LYS A 50 -23.89 -7.28 -3.53
C LYS A 50 -22.60 -7.16 -2.72
N ILE A 51 -22.73 -7.18 -1.38
CA ILE A 51 -21.61 -7.41 -0.48
C ILE A 51 -21.35 -8.91 -0.37
N VAL A 52 -20.07 -9.28 -0.42
CA VAL A 52 -19.53 -10.63 -0.32
C VAL A 52 -18.43 -10.59 0.75
N SER A 53 -18.62 -11.30 1.87
CA SER A 53 -17.55 -11.48 2.85
C SER A 53 -16.50 -12.46 2.32
N ALA A 54 -15.23 -12.28 2.70
CA ALA A 54 -14.15 -13.21 2.42
C ALA A 54 -13.12 -13.25 3.56
N SER A 55 -12.25 -14.26 3.56
CA SER A 55 -11.15 -14.37 4.51
C SER A 55 -9.87 -13.73 3.94
N GLN A 56 -8.99 -13.26 4.82
CA GLN A 56 -7.70 -12.66 4.44
C GLN A 56 -6.81 -13.62 3.63
N SER A 57 -6.98 -14.93 3.83
CA SER A 57 -6.19 -15.99 3.19
C SER A 57 -6.87 -16.65 1.97
N SER A 58 -8.13 -16.32 1.63
CA SER A 58 -8.83 -16.99 0.52
C SER A 58 -9.88 -16.13 -0.17
N ASN A 59 -9.80 -16.08 -1.50
CA ASN A 59 -10.78 -15.47 -2.38
C ASN A 59 -11.97 -16.40 -2.72
N ALA A 60 -12.12 -17.55 -2.06
CA ALA A 60 -13.11 -18.58 -2.43
C ALA A 60 -14.54 -18.04 -2.54
N ASN A 61 -14.96 -17.15 -1.63
CA ASN A 61 -16.29 -16.53 -1.65
C ASN A 61 -16.46 -15.58 -2.84
N LEU A 62 -15.45 -14.77 -3.15
CA LEU A 62 -15.41 -13.90 -4.35
C LEU A 62 -15.46 -14.73 -5.63
N ARG A 63 -14.63 -15.79 -5.73
CA ARG A 63 -14.58 -16.68 -6.89
C ARG A 63 -15.90 -17.42 -7.09
N THR A 64 -16.56 -17.82 -6.00
CA THR A 64 -17.88 -18.46 -6.03
C THR A 64 -18.98 -17.48 -6.44
N HIS A 65 -18.96 -16.25 -5.91
CA HIS A 65 -19.87 -15.19 -6.32
C HIS A 65 -19.74 -14.89 -7.82
N ILE A 66 -18.52 -14.69 -8.34
CA ILE A 66 -18.28 -14.50 -9.76
C ILE A 66 -18.71 -15.73 -10.56
N LYS A 67 -18.38 -16.97 -10.14
CA LYS A 67 -18.81 -18.20 -10.84
C LYS A 67 -20.33 -18.31 -10.98
N LEU A 68 -21.10 -17.94 -9.95
CA LEU A 68 -22.55 -18.13 -9.91
C LEU A 68 -23.33 -16.94 -10.50
N VAL A 69 -22.91 -15.70 -10.24
CA VAL A 69 -23.67 -14.48 -10.61
C VAL A 69 -23.11 -13.81 -11.86
N HIS A 70 -21.80 -13.95 -12.12
CA HIS A 70 -21.09 -13.28 -13.20
C HIS A 70 -20.21 -14.28 -13.98
N SER A 71 -20.77 -15.45 -14.30
CA SER A 71 -20.06 -16.62 -14.86
C SER A 71 -19.18 -16.26 -16.07
N HIS A 72 -19.67 -15.39 -16.96
CA HIS A 72 -18.96 -14.87 -18.13
C HIS A 72 -17.66 -14.10 -17.79
N ARG A 73 -17.49 -13.61 -16.54
CA ARG A 73 -16.28 -12.94 -16.03
C ARG A 73 -15.34 -13.88 -15.27
N LEU A 74 -15.70 -15.14 -15.04
CA LEU A 74 -14.88 -16.07 -14.25
C LEU A 74 -13.49 -16.28 -14.86
N ASN A 75 -13.37 -16.27 -16.18
CA ASN A 75 -12.06 -16.37 -16.85
C ASN A 75 -11.21 -15.11 -16.66
N ASP A 76 -11.80 -13.92 -16.68
CA ASP A 76 -11.06 -12.67 -16.43
C ASP A 76 -10.61 -12.59 -14.97
N PHE A 77 -11.48 -12.96 -14.02
CA PHE A 77 -11.15 -13.10 -12.61
C PHE A 77 -10.00 -14.10 -12.37
N ASN A 78 -10.08 -15.31 -12.96
CA ASN A 78 -9.03 -16.32 -12.82
C ASN A 78 -7.69 -15.87 -13.45
N LYS A 79 -7.69 -15.04 -14.51
CA LYS A 79 -6.46 -14.43 -15.05
C LYS A 79 -5.83 -13.49 -14.04
N VAL A 80 -6.58 -12.50 -13.54
CA VAL A 80 -6.07 -11.47 -12.60
C VAL A 80 -5.47 -12.09 -11.34
N PHE A 81 -6.05 -13.18 -10.83
CA PHE A 81 -5.55 -13.91 -9.66
C PHE A 81 -4.36 -14.86 -9.93
N LYS A 82 -3.79 -14.93 -11.14
CA LYS A 82 -2.52 -15.66 -11.36
C LYS A 82 -1.37 -14.95 -10.64
N LYS A 83 -0.70 -15.66 -9.72
CA LYS A 83 0.48 -15.17 -8.97
C LYS A 83 1.57 -14.60 -9.89
N GLU A 84 1.73 -15.17 -11.07
CA GLU A 84 2.62 -14.70 -12.17
C GLU A 84 2.36 -13.23 -12.55
N ILE A 85 1.10 -12.81 -12.70
CA ILE A 85 0.75 -11.45 -13.13
C ILE A 85 1.05 -10.44 -12.04
N VAL A 86 0.76 -10.78 -10.78
CA VAL A 86 0.98 -9.93 -9.61
C VAL A 86 2.47 -9.64 -9.43
N ILE A 87 3.31 -10.68 -9.51
CA ILE A 87 4.77 -10.56 -9.46
C ILE A 87 5.29 -9.71 -10.63
N THR A 88 4.76 -9.94 -11.84
CA THR A 88 5.15 -9.17 -13.04
C THR A 88 4.77 -7.69 -12.92
N LEU A 89 3.60 -7.37 -12.39
CA LEU A 89 3.16 -5.99 -12.17
C LEU A 89 4.04 -5.26 -11.15
N PHE A 90 4.36 -5.89 -10.01
CA PHE A 90 5.23 -5.29 -8.99
C PHE A 90 6.66 -5.10 -9.52
N LYS A 91 7.21 -6.10 -10.23
CA LYS A 91 8.50 -5.98 -10.94
C LYS A 91 8.49 -4.80 -11.93
N ASN A 92 7.44 -4.65 -12.73
CA ASN A 92 7.31 -3.55 -13.70
C ASN A 92 7.14 -2.18 -13.03
N ALA A 93 6.49 -2.10 -11.86
CA ALA A 93 6.40 -0.88 -11.08
C ALA A 93 7.79 -0.45 -10.53
N ASN A 94 8.55 -1.41 -9.97
CA ASN A 94 9.90 -1.16 -9.45
C ASN A 94 10.87 -0.74 -10.56
N LEU A 95 10.82 -1.40 -11.74
CA LEU A 95 11.60 -1.01 -12.91
C LEU A 95 11.27 0.43 -13.36
N LYS A 96 9.98 0.79 -13.43
CA LYS A 96 9.56 2.16 -13.78
C LYS A 96 10.01 3.20 -12.74
N LEU A 97 9.96 2.87 -11.45
CA LEU A 97 10.47 3.75 -10.39
C LEU A 97 11.94 4.05 -10.62
N ILE A 98 12.78 3.01 -10.68
CA ILE A 98 14.23 3.12 -10.84
C ILE A 98 14.60 3.89 -12.13
N ILE A 99 14.04 3.50 -13.29
CA ILE A 99 14.38 4.10 -14.58
C ILE A 99 13.95 5.58 -14.66
N ASN A 100 12.74 5.92 -14.21
CA ASN A 100 12.20 7.27 -14.36
C ASN A 100 12.76 8.29 -13.34
N THR A 101 13.43 7.81 -12.28
CA THR A 101 13.96 8.67 -11.20
C THR A 101 15.47 8.57 -11.02
N VAL A 102 16.13 7.63 -11.72
CA VAL A 102 17.57 7.32 -11.62
C VAL A 102 18.00 6.98 -10.19
N LEU A 103 17.10 6.35 -9.42
CA LEU A 103 17.37 5.88 -8.05
C LEU A 103 18.20 4.59 -8.05
N PRO A 104 19.02 4.33 -7.02
CA PRO A 104 19.88 3.15 -6.96
C PRO A 104 19.08 1.85 -6.77
N PHE A 105 19.54 0.76 -7.36
CA PHE A 105 18.87 -0.55 -7.27
C PHE A 105 18.70 -1.04 -5.82
N SER A 106 19.61 -0.70 -4.91
CA SER A 106 19.52 -1.02 -3.48
C SER A 106 18.31 -0.40 -2.77
N LEU A 107 17.65 0.60 -3.36
CA LEU A 107 16.45 1.21 -2.78
C LEU A 107 15.32 0.20 -2.58
N ILE A 108 15.13 -0.77 -3.51
CA ILE A 108 14.03 -1.74 -3.40
C ILE A 108 14.23 -2.77 -2.27
N GLU A 109 15.45 -2.89 -1.76
CA GLU A 109 15.82 -3.75 -0.63
C GLU A 109 15.96 -2.97 0.69
N HIS A 110 15.99 -1.64 0.62
CA HIS A 110 16.21 -0.78 1.78
C HIS A 110 15.03 -0.85 2.77
N PRO A 111 15.26 -1.10 4.08
CA PRO A 111 14.17 -1.29 5.05
C PRO A 111 13.12 -0.17 5.06
N ALA A 112 13.56 1.09 5.04
CA ALA A 112 12.64 2.23 5.02
C ALA A 112 11.77 2.32 3.76
N PHE A 113 12.21 1.77 2.62
CA PHE A 113 11.38 1.69 1.41
C PHE A 113 10.37 0.54 1.50
N ILE A 114 10.79 -0.60 2.05
CA ILE A 114 9.89 -1.73 2.36
C ILE A 114 8.79 -1.28 3.32
N ASP A 115 9.13 -0.51 4.36
CA ASP A 115 8.17 0.06 5.31
C ASP A 115 7.29 1.15 4.70
N TYR A 116 7.86 2.02 3.85
CA TYR A 116 7.07 2.97 3.05
C TYR A 116 5.99 2.25 2.22
N CYS A 117 6.36 1.17 1.51
CA CYS A 117 5.39 0.37 0.74
C CYS A 117 4.28 -0.26 1.60
N LYS A 118 4.55 -0.66 2.85
CA LYS A 118 3.51 -1.14 3.78
C LYS A 118 2.51 -0.04 4.11
N VAL A 119 2.96 1.20 4.33
CA VAL A 119 2.12 2.29 4.88
C VAL A 119 1.47 3.20 3.83
N THR A 120 1.87 3.14 2.55
CA THR A 120 1.38 4.07 1.49
C THR A 120 0.56 3.42 0.37
N SER A 121 0.22 2.13 0.45
CA SER A 121 -0.47 1.37 -0.60
C SER A 121 -1.80 1.95 -1.13
N SER A 122 -2.41 2.90 -0.42
CA SER A 122 -3.61 3.64 -0.80
C SER A 122 -3.53 5.17 -0.55
N LYS A 123 -2.33 5.72 -0.28
CA LYS A 123 -2.15 7.13 0.12
C LYS A 123 -1.49 7.96 -0.97
N VAL A 124 -1.96 9.20 -1.14
CA VAL A 124 -1.27 10.23 -1.94
C VAL A 124 -0.13 10.81 -1.09
N PRO A 125 1.13 10.86 -1.58
CA PRO A 125 2.23 11.51 -0.87
C PRO A 125 1.97 13.01 -0.62
N VAL A 126 2.49 13.54 0.50
CA VAL A 126 2.42 14.98 0.80
C VAL A 126 3.25 15.80 -0.20
N SER A 127 2.99 17.10 -0.29
CA SER A 127 3.75 17.97 -1.19
C SER A 127 5.24 18.02 -0.82
N ARG A 128 6.13 18.19 -1.82
CA ARG A 128 7.58 18.37 -1.57
C ARG A 128 7.87 19.49 -0.56
N ARG A 129 7.10 20.59 -0.58
CA ARG A 129 7.27 21.72 0.36
C ARG A 129 6.90 21.32 1.79
N THR A 130 5.85 20.51 1.95
CA THR A 130 5.45 19.94 3.25
C THR A 130 6.56 19.03 3.77
N LEU A 131 6.96 18.03 2.97
CA LEU A 131 8.00 17.07 3.34
C LEU A 131 9.34 17.73 3.68
N MET A 132 9.78 18.74 2.93
CA MET A 132 11.01 19.49 3.24
C MET A 132 10.91 20.21 4.58
N ARG A 133 9.80 20.92 4.85
CA ARG A 133 9.57 21.59 6.14
C ARG A 133 9.55 20.59 7.31
N ASP A 134 8.92 19.43 7.13
CA ASP A 134 8.82 18.41 8.17
C ASP A 134 10.21 17.79 8.47
N VAL A 135 11.03 17.55 7.42
CA VAL A 135 12.44 17.12 7.55
C VAL A 135 13.30 18.19 8.22
N GLU A 136 13.13 19.47 7.87
CA GLU A 136 13.82 20.60 8.52
C GLU A 136 13.49 20.69 10.01
N ILE A 137 12.22 20.47 10.41
CA ILE A 137 11.82 20.45 11.82
C ILE A 137 12.48 19.28 12.58
N LEU A 138 12.44 18.07 12.02
CA LEU A 138 13.06 16.88 12.63
C LEU A 138 14.58 17.02 12.76
N LEU A 139 15.25 17.55 11.74
CA LEU A 139 16.70 17.79 11.76
C LEU A 139 17.09 18.81 12.83
N ASN A 140 16.33 19.88 13.00
CA ASN A 140 16.60 20.88 14.04
C ASN A 140 16.37 20.32 15.45
N SER A 141 15.37 19.45 15.66
CA SER A 141 15.18 18.74 16.94
C SER A 141 16.43 17.92 17.29
N LEU A 142 16.86 17.06 16.36
CA LEU A 142 18.06 16.21 16.52
C LEU A 142 19.33 17.04 16.80
N ILE A 143 19.47 18.21 16.17
CA ILE A 143 20.60 19.13 16.42
C ILE A 143 20.57 19.69 17.86
N GLU A 144 19.42 20.06 18.41
CA GLU A 144 19.33 20.53 19.79
C GLU A 144 19.48 19.39 20.81
N GLU A 145 18.95 18.21 20.52
CA GLU A 145 19.16 16.98 21.31
C GLU A 145 20.65 16.64 21.41
N LEU A 146 21.37 16.59 20.28
CA LEU A 146 22.82 16.37 20.24
C LEU A 146 23.59 17.50 20.95
N LYS A 147 23.16 18.77 20.84
CA LYS A 147 23.78 19.89 21.59
C LYS A 147 23.58 19.77 23.11
N ILE A 148 22.52 19.12 23.57
CA ILE A 148 22.31 18.83 25.00
C ILE A 148 23.21 17.68 25.43
N GLU A 149 23.29 16.60 24.64
CA GLU A 149 24.19 15.47 24.89
C GLU A 149 25.67 15.90 24.94
N PHE A 150 26.15 16.64 23.92
CA PHE A 150 27.55 17.08 23.84
C PHE A 150 27.97 18.01 24.99
N LYS A 151 27.06 18.70 25.69
CA LYS A 151 27.40 19.46 26.92
C LYS A 151 27.81 18.57 28.09
N THR A 152 27.48 17.28 28.05
CA THR A 152 27.89 16.29 29.06
C THR A 152 29.19 15.56 28.72
N VAL A 153 29.68 15.71 27.48
CA VAL A 153 30.84 14.98 26.96
C VAL A 153 32.13 15.77 27.20
N GLN A 154 33.03 15.23 28.01
CA GLN A 154 34.28 15.90 28.40
C GLN A 154 35.32 15.98 27.27
N TYR A 155 35.34 15.00 26.36
CA TYR A 155 36.31 14.90 25.26
C TYR A 155 35.63 14.41 23.99
N VAL A 156 35.90 15.08 22.86
CA VAL A 156 35.36 14.72 21.55
C VAL A 156 36.51 14.48 20.57
N CYS A 157 36.50 13.34 19.88
CA CYS A 157 37.42 13.06 18.78
C CYS A 157 36.69 13.30 17.45
N LEU A 158 37.35 13.94 16.49
CA LEU A 158 36.86 14.13 15.13
C LEU A 158 37.78 13.37 14.17
N ASN A 159 37.23 12.39 13.47
CA ASN A 159 37.94 11.76 12.36
C ASN A 159 38.04 12.76 11.19
N ARG A 160 39.23 12.85 10.60
CA ARG A 160 39.53 13.60 9.37
C ARG A 160 39.54 12.67 8.16
#